data_AF-W2SXS8-F1
#
_entry.id   AF-W2SXS8-F1
#
_cell.length_a   1.000
_cell.length_b   1.000
_cell.length_c   1.000
_cell.angle_alpha   90.00
_cell.angle_beta   90.00
_cell.angle_gamma   90.00
#
_symmetry.space_group_name_H-M   'P 1'
#
loop_
_entity.id
_entity.type
_entity.pdbx_description
1 polymer ?
#
loop_
_entity_poly.entity_id
_entity_poly.type
_entity_poly.pdbx_seq_one_letter_code
_entity_poly.pdbx_strand_id
1 'polypeptide(L)'
;MPLKMLKFGTNVDLSDDVKWKAQIQELSKMPPFCRIIAGCNMLSHLGHTVLGMNTTQLYMKMGKVLITDHDNLMILIDADRHVTI
;
A
#
# COMPACT_ATOMS: atom_id res chain seq x y z
N MET A 1 16.62 18.80 -23.97
CA MET A 1 15.31 18.13 -24.11
C MET A 1 14.36 18.74 -23.08
N PRO A 2 13.13 19.13 -23.44
CA PRO A 2 12.19 19.67 -22.47
C PRO A 2 11.78 18.58 -21.46
N LEU A 3 11.86 18.90 -20.17
CA LEU A 3 11.44 18.01 -19.09
C LEU A 3 9.92 17.94 -19.05
N LYS A 4 9.36 16.73 -19.15
CA LYS A 4 7.92 16.50 -19.02
C LYS A 4 7.58 16.40 -17.53
N MET A 5 6.65 17.23 -17.07
CA MET A 5 6.11 17.12 -15.71
C MET A 5 5.31 15.81 -15.60
N LEU A 6 5.72 14.96 -14.66
CA LEU A 6 4.99 13.74 -14.30
C LEU A 6 4.22 13.97 -13.01
N LYS A 7 3.02 13.40 -12.94
CA LYS A 7 2.19 13.41 -11.73
C LYS A 7 2.36 12.07 -11.01
N PHE A 8 2.47 12.13 -9.70
CA PHE A 8 2.60 10.96 -8.85
C PHE A 8 1.50 10.98 -7.79
N GLY A 9 0.69 9.92 -7.74
CA GLY A 9 -0.33 9.74 -6.71
C GLY A 9 0.28 9.00 -5.54
N THR A 10 0.49 9.68 -4.43
CA THR A 10 1.12 9.13 -3.23
C THR A 10 0.11 9.09 -2.09
N ASN A 11 0.32 8.21 -1.11
CA ASN A 11 -0.46 8.18 0.14
C ASN A 11 -1.98 8.02 -0.06
N VAL A 12 -2.41 7.27 -1.09
CA VAL A 12 -3.84 7.01 -1.30
C VAL A 12 -4.30 6.06 -0.20
N ASP A 13 -5.24 6.50 0.64
CA ASP A 13 -5.70 5.76 1.80
C ASP A 13 -6.69 4.63 1.41
N LEU A 14 -6.33 3.40 1.79
CA LEU A 14 -7.13 2.19 1.62
C LEU A 14 -7.60 1.64 2.98
N SER A 15 -7.73 2.48 4.01
CA SER A 15 -8.19 2.08 5.36
C SER A 15 -9.66 1.66 5.45
N ASP A 16 -10.49 1.99 4.46
CA ASP A 16 -11.91 1.61 4.43
C ASP A 16 -12.09 0.17 3.89
N ASP A 17 -12.24 -0.78 4.81
CA ASP A 17 -12.39 -2.20 4.51
C ASP A 17 -13.66 -2.54 3.71
N VAL A 18 -14.70 -1.72 3.81
CA VAL A 18 -15.96 -1.94 3.07
C VAL A 18 -15.76 -1.51 1.62
N LYS A 19 -15.15 -0.35 1.42
CA LYS A 19 -14.87 0.20 0.09
C LYS A 19 -13.83 -0.62 -0.69
N TRP A 20 -12.81 -1.14 -0.01
CA TRP A 20 -11.66 -1.82 -0.63
C TRP A 20 -11.59 -3.32 -0.33
N LYS A 21 -12.73 -3.93 0.02
CA LYS A 21 -12.83 -5.32 0.47
C LYS A 21 -12.09 -6.32 -0.43
N ALA A 22 -12.26 -6.22 -1.74
CA ALA A 22 -11.65 -7.15 -2.69
C ALA A 22 -10.12 -7.07 -2.64
N GLN A 23 -9.55 -5.86 -2.64
CA GLN A 23 -8.12 -5.63 -2.58
C GLN A 23 -7.52 -6.11 -1.26
N ILE A 24 -8.21 -5.84 -0.14
CA ILE A 24 -7.76 -6.27 1.19
C ILE A 24 -7.81 -7.79 1.34
N GLN A 25 -8.80 -8.45 0.73
CA GLN A 25 -8.86 -9.92 0.68
C GLN A 25 -7.69 -10.52 -0.10
N GLU A 26 -7.26 -9.88 -1.18
CA GLU A 26 -6.05 -10.29 -1.90
C GLU A 26 -4.82 -10.17 -0.98
N LEU A 27 -4.63 -9.04 -0.30
CA LEU A 27 -3.50 -8.86 0.63
C LEU A 27 -3.48 -9.89 1.77
N SER A 28 -4.64 -10.39 2.16
CA SER A 28 -4.76 -11.44 3.18
C SER A 28 -4.18 -12.79 2.74
N LYS A 29 -3.96 -13.02 1.44
CA LYS A 29 -3.32 -14.23 0.90
C LYS A 29 -1.80 -14.25 1.13
N MET A 30 -1.20 -13.10 1.44
CA MET A 30 0.24 -13.03 1.71
C MET A 30 0.63 -13.85 2.95
N PRO A 31 1.91 -14.24 3.09
CA PRO A 31 2.41 -14.87 4.31
C PRO A 31 2.19 -14.00 5.55
N PRO A 32 1.98 -14.56 6.77
CA PRO A 32 1.63 -13.80 7.97
C PRO A 32 2.59 -12.65 8.32
N PHE A 33 3.90 -12.82 8.09
CA PHE A 33 4.90 -11.79 8.37
C PHE A 33 4.85 -10.59 7.40
N CYS A 34 4.15 -10.72 6.26
CA CYS A 34 3.93 -9.64 5.29
C CYS A 34 2.56 -8.95 5.45
N ARG A 35 1.66 -9.51 6.28
CA ARG A 35 0.30 -8.96 6.41
C ARG A 35 0.29 -7.74 7.31
N ILE A 36 -0.59 -6.81 6.97
CA ILE A 36 -0.88 -5.61 7.77
C ILE A 36 -1.44 -6.01 9.14
N ILE A 37 -2.38 -6.97 9.16
CA ILE A 37 -2.94 -7.53 10.38
C ILE A 37 -2.46 -8.97 10.56
N ALA A 38 -1.65 -9.20 11.59
CA ALA A 38 -1.14 -10.52 11.96
C ALA A 38 -0.81 -10.58 13.46
N GLY A 39 -0.95 -11.76 14.07
CA GLY A 39 -0.59 -11.95 15.48
C GLY A 39 0.88 -11.65 15.80
N CYS A 40 1.77 -11.82 14.80
CA CYS A 40 3.19 -11.49 14.89
C CYS A 40 3.53 -10.03 14.57
N ASN A 41 2.56 -9.18 14.24
CA ASN A 41 2.76 -7.74 14.01
C ASN A 41 2.33 -6.94 15.25
N MET A 42 3.26 -6.24 15.90
CA MET A 42 2.97 -5.42 17.09
C MET A 42 1.94 -4.32 16.82
N LEU A 43 1.91 -3.78 15.60
CA LEU A 43 0.96 -2.72 15.23
C LEU A 43 -0.50 -3.19 15.21
N SER A 44 -0.73 -4.51 15.09
CA SER A 44 -2.08 -5.10 15.18
C SER A 44 -2.65 -5.04 16.60
N HIS A 45 -1.82 -4.83 17.62
CA HIS A 45 -2.22 -4.84 19.03
C HIS A 45 -2.44 -3.45 19.62
N LEU A 46 -2.33 -2.38 18.82
CA LEU A 46 -2.50 -0.99 19.30
C LEU A 46 -3.94 -0.64 19.70
N GLY A 47 -4.94 -1.39 19.22
CA GLY A 47 -6.36 -1.13 19.50
C GLY A 47 -6.93 0.14 18.84
N HIS A 48 -6.13 0.83 18.02
CA HIS A 48 -6.54 1.99 17.24
C HIS A 48 -5.80 2.04 15.89
N THR A 49 -6.37 2.80 14.96
CA THR A 49 -5.84 2.94 13.61
C THR A 49 -4.71 3.96 13.55
N VAL A 50 -3.63 3.61 12.86
CA VAL A 50 -2.53 4.50 12.49
C VAL A 50 -2.33 4.45 10.98
N LEU A 51 -2.85 5.50 10.32
CA LEU A 51 -2.91 5.57 8.86
C LEU A 51 -1.53 5.40 8.22
N GLY A 52 -1.45 4.49 7.24
CA GLY A 52 -0.21 4.19 6.52
C GLY A 52 0.76 3.26 7.24
N MET A 53 0.48 2.86 8.48
CA MET A 53 1.29 1.89 9.21
C MET A 53 0.54 0.58 9.42
N ASN A 54 -0.63 0.63 10.08
CA ASN A 54 -1.52 -0.52 10.22
C ASN A 54 -2.74 -0.45 9.30
N THR A 55 -2.69 0.44 8.30
CA THR A 55 -3.63 0.50 7.17
C THR A 55 -2.89 0.47 5.85
N THR A 56 -3.57 0.00 4.80
CA THR A 56 -3.01 -0.06 3.45
C THR A 56 -2.89 1.35 2.86
N GLN A 57 -1.74 1.65 2.27
CA GLN A 57 -1.58 2.80 1.38
C GLN A 57 -1.25 2.33 -0.04
N LEU A 58 -1.82 3.03 -1.01
CA LEU A 58 -1.56 2.80 -2.41
C LEU A 58 -0.76 3.98 -3.00
N TYR A 59 0.21 3.62 -3.83
CA TYR A 59 1.01 4.56 -4.59
C TYR A 59 0.84 4.27 -6.07
N MET A 60 0.34 5.26 -6.79
CA MET A 60 0.09 5.18 -8.23
C MET A 60 1.19 5.90 -8.99
N LYS A 61 1.94 5.15 -9.78
CA LYS A 61 3.11 5.63 -10.49
C LYS A 61 2.87 5.66 -12.00
N MET A 62 3.17 6.78 -12.65
CA MET A 62 3.15 6.87 -14.11
C MET A 62 4.60 6.75 -14.63
N GLY A 63 4.95 5.59 -15.19
CA GLY A 63 6.30 5.31 -15.70
C GLY A 63 7.37 5.14 -14.60
N LYS A 64 8.66 5.40 -14.89
CA LYS A 64 9.76 5.25 -13.92
C LYS A 64 9.97 6.51 -13.06
N VAL A 65 9.09 6.76 -12.10
CA VAL A 65 9.30 7.70 -10.99
C VAL A 65 10.24 7.08 -9.93
N LEU A 66 11.32 7.75 -9.57
CA LEU A 66 12.14 7.36 -8.42
C LEU A 66 11.42 7.82 -7.16
N ILE A 67 11.17 6.90 -6.23
CA ILE A 67 10.63 7.22 -4.91
C ILE A 67 11.79 7.14 -3.94
N THR A 68 12.13 8.25 -3.31
CA THR A 68 13.07 8.30 -2.19
C THR A 68 12.25 8.25 -0.90
N ASP A 69 11.64 7.11 -0.60
CA ASP A 69 10.98 6.92 0.69
C ASP A 69 11.91 6.17 1.64
N HIS A 70 11.98 6.64 2.87
CA HIS A 70 12.73 5.99 3.94
C HIS A 70 11.74 5.25 4.81
N ASP A 71 11.91 3.93 4.88
CA ASP A 71 11.41 3.06 5.94
C ASP A 71 9.88 2.89 6.03
N ASN A 72 9.33 1.94 5.25
CA ASN A 72 8.29 0.99 5.67
C ASN A 72 7.92 0.02 4.53
N LEU A 73 7.35 -1.15 4.86
CA LEU A 73 6.96 -2.18 3.90
C LEU A 73 5.87 -1.64 2.94
N MET A 74 6.32 -1.19 1.78
CA MET A 74 5.50 -0.51 0.80
C MET A 74 4.93 -1.52 -0.21
N ILE A 75 3.61 -1.71 -0.23
CA ILE A 75 2.96 -2.53 -1.26
C ILE A 75 2.80 -1.65 -2.51
N LEU A 76 3.81 -1.66 -3.37
CA LEU A 76 3.77 -1.02 -4.68
C LEU A 76 2.89 -1.84 -5.63
N ILE A 77 1.64 -1.41 -5.82
CA ILE A 77 0.78 -1.95 -6.87
C ILE A 77 0.93 -1.04 -8.08
N ASP A 78 1.62 -1.53 -9.11
CA ASP A 78 1.69 -0.85 -10.41
C ASP A 78 0.28 -0.83 -11.03
N ALA A 79 -0.26 0.38 -11.22
CA ALA A 79 -1.61 0.57 -11.75
C ALA A 79 -1.75 0.15 -13.22
N ASP A 80 -0.65 -0.23 -13.89
CA ASP A 80 -0.62 -0.63 -15.30
C ASP A 80 -0.80 -2.15 -15.52
N ARG A 81 -0.97 -2.94 -14.45
CA ARG A 81 -1.31 -4.38 -14.56
C ARG A 81 -2.37 -4.75 -13.53
N HIS A 82 -3.32 -5.58 -13.96
CA HIS A 82 -4.27 -6.25 -13.08
C HIS A 82 -3.57 -6.72 -11.80
N VAL A 83 -4.06 -6.27 -10.64
CA VAL A 83 -3.58 -6.72 -9.33
C VAL A 83 -3.81 -8.22 -9.24
N THR A 84 -2.76 -8.99 -9.52
CA THR A 84 -2.70 -10.43 -9.31
C THR A 84 -1.48 -10.61 -8.43
N ILE A 85 -1.71 -10.97 -7.17
CA ILE A 85 -0.64 -11.29 -6.22
C ILE A 85 -0.08 -12.67 -6.56
#